data_AF-A0A8J8P1S1-F1
#
_entry.id   AF-A0A8J8P1S1-F1
#
_cell.length_a   1.000
_cell.length_b   1.000
_cell.length_c   1.000
_cell.angle_alpha   90.00
_cell.angle_beta   90.00
_cell.angle_gamma   90.00
#
_symmetry.space_group_name_H-M   'P 1'
#
loop_
_entity.id
_entity.type
_entity.pdbx_description
1 polymer ?
#
loop_
_entity_poly.entity_id
_entity_poly.type
_entity_poly.pdbx_seq_one_letter_code
_entity_poly.pdbx_strand_id
1 'polypeptide(L)'
;MIESNSNSSPGAGSQQTQTVQNSAPSPSTHFFQQRTAPKITIREQSIPNNNSSQSLQTQPQRDSQKELSQQLGDLKLTEFNRHVEDYNLDFKENIMKKVEMIKLQDTYELQRKVDDLKREEQLACSTLTKEYMRKEQIESHLIDKFKSKKHLLMAIIAQWETNKRKRTLFMAWKKRMEGKKKDWQQGEYCHAFYLQGLKMRGMKAFKLYAQVAGNRMYERRVKERINISVQTRVLERQNEKEFLVAMIKELEEQLRIELRKKTILKAQCDQAYLRGVSAISMEALKMSQSTLKDFYAGMKMTTFDGSNIYHQIRKMNEDPVGTASLAAARNIETFGSNTALRGNNANGTPGGFNQSFGK
;
A
#
# COMPACT_ATOMS: atom_id res chain seq x y z
N MET A 1 -44.61 -24.66 -6.51
CA MET A 1 -44.27 -23.82 -7.67
C MET A 1 -43.13 -22.91 -7.20
N ILE A 2 -41.86 -23.32 -7.22
CA ILE A 2 -41.13 -24.03 -8.28
C ILE A 2 -41.36 -23.34 -9.62
N GLU A 3 -40.43 -22.46 -9.99
CA GLU A 3 -39.68 -22.64 -11.23
C GLU A 3 -38.30 -21.98 -11.10
N SER A 4 -37.27 -22.80 -11.27
CA SER A 4 -35.88 -22.40 -11.39
C SER A 4 -35.57 -22.09 -12.85
N ASN A 5 -34.72 -21.11 -13.13
CA ASN A 5 -34.03 -21.09 -14.42
C ASN A 5 -32.56 -20.68 -14.31
N SER A 6 -31.74 -21.35 -15.10
CA SER A 6 -30.28 -21.40 -15.00
C SER A 6 -29.60 -20.76 -16.21
N ASN A 7 -28.27 -20.89 -16.28
CA ASN A 7 -27.36 -20.53 -17.39
C ASN A 7 -26.91 -19.05 -17.41
N SER A 8 -25.66 -18.72 -17.75
CA SER A 8 -24.44 -19.55 -17.92
C SER A 8 -23.20 -18.65 -18.02
N SER A 9 -22.02 -19.14 -17.61
CA SER A 9 -20.73 -18.49 -17.87
C SER A 9 -20.36 -18.46 -19.36
N PRO A 10 -19.44 -17.57 -19.78
CA PRO A 10 -18.01 -17.88 -19.79
C PRO A 10 -17.18 -16.82 -19.03
N GLY A 11 -15.89 -16.98 -18.72
CA GLY A 11 -14.91 -18.02 -19.07
C GLY A 11 -13.61 -17.39 -19.60
N ALA A 12 -12.46 -17.88 -19.13
CA ALA A 12 -11.07 -17.51 -19.48
C ALA A 12 -10.52 -16.15 -18.93
N GLY A 13 -9.23 -16.14 -18.54
CA GLY A 13 -8.49 -14.91 -18.23
C GLY A 13 -7.33 -14.95 -17.21
N SER A 14 -7.07 -16.07 -16.52
CA SER A 14 -6.02 -16.14 -15.49
C SER A 14 -4.60 -16.26 -16.08
N GLN A 15 -3.89 -15.14 -16.23
CA GLN A 15 -2.46 -15.15 -16.57
C GLN A 15 -1.61 -15.56 -15.36
N GLN A 16 -1.07 -16.77 -15.39
CA GLN A 16 0.00 -17.20 -14.48
C GLN A 16 1.33 -16.59 -14.94
N THR A 17 1.95 -15.75 -14.11
CA THR A 17 3.33 -15.31 -14.35
C THR A 17 4.28 -16.35 -13.76
N GLN A 18 4.96 -17.12 -14.60
CA GLN A 18 5.92 -18.14 -14.17
C GLN A 18 7.18 -17.49 -13.57
N THR A 19 7.48 -17.80 -12.32
CA THR A 19 8.78 -17.49 -11.71
C THR A 19 9.83 -18.47 -12.21
N VAL A 20 10.73 -17.99 -13.06
CA VAL A 20 11.92 -18.73 -13.53
C VAL A 20 12.82 -19.06 -12.34
N GLN A 21 13.05 -20.36 -12.12
CA GLN A 21 14.05 -20.85 -11.17
C GLN A 21 15.43 -20.85 -11.84
N ASN A 22 16.28 -19.89 -11.50
CA ASN A 22 17.71 -19.99 -11.82
C ASN A 22 18.43 -20.76 -10.71
N SER A 23 18.75 -22.03 -11.00
CA SER A 23 19.60 -22.89 -10.17
C SER A 23 21.04 -22.37 -10.15
N ALA A 24 21.62 -22.23 -8.95
CA ALA A 24 23.02 -21.83 -8.80
C ALA A 24 23.97 -22.99 -9.15
N PRO A 25 25.12 -22.73 -9.80
CA PRO A 25 26.15 -23.74 -10.01
C PRO A 25 26.89 -24.06 -8.70
N SER A 26 27.05 -25.35 -8.43
CA SER A 26 27.78 -25.89 -7.28
C SER A 26 29.30 -25.70 -7.42
N PRO A 27 30.03 -25.36 -6.34
CA PRO A 27 31.49 -25.27 -6.38
C PRO A 27 32.14 -26.66 -6.41
N SER A 28 32.95 -26.90 -7.44
CA SER A 28 33.73 -28.13 -7.61
C SER A 28 34.81 -28.28 -6.54
N THR A 29 34.70 -29.32 -5.72
CA THR A 29 35.70 -29.64 -4.69
C THR A 29 36.88 -30.37 -5.32
N HIS A 30 37.93 -29.66 -5.74
CA HIS A 30 39.14 -30.31 -6.24
C HIS A 30 39.93 -30.90 -5.07
N PHE A 31 39.97 -32.23 -5.04
CA PHE A 31 40.59 -33.03 -3.98
C PHE A 31 42.13 -33.02 -4.10
N PHE A 32 42.80 -33.07 -2.95
CA PHE A 32 44.25 -32.99 -2.85
C PHE A 32 44.85 -34.41 -2.85
N GLN A 33 45.58 -34.81 -3.90
CA GLN A 33 46.16 -36.15 -3.96
C GLN A 33 47.69 -36.15 -3.78
N GLN A 34 48.07 -36.45 -2.54
CA GLN A 34 49.26 -37.17 -2.07
C GLN A 34 50.57 -37.09 -2.88
N ARG A 35 51.59 -36.50 -2.25
CA ARG A 35 53.01 -36.73 -2.58
C ARG A 35 53.42 -38.13 -2.12
N THR A 36 54.00 -38.94 -3.00
CA THR A 36 54.71 -40.18 -2.62
C THR A 36 56.16 -39.88 -2.22
N ALA A 37 56.63 -40.49 -1.14
CA ALA A 37 57.99 -40.33 -0.63
C ALA A 37 59.04 -41.15 -1.43
N PRO A 38 60.34 -40.78 -1.39
CA PRO A 38 61.40 -41.54 -2.04
C PRO A 38 61.74 -42.82 -1.27
N LYS A 39 62.08 -43.87 -2.03
CA LYS A 39 62.46 -45.20 -1.56
C LYS A 39 63.96 -45.24 -1.25
N ILE A 40 64.33 -45.32 0.03
CA ILE A 40 65.72 -45.52 0.45
C ILE A 40 65.99 -47.03 0.57
N THR A 41 66.94 -47.52 -0.21
CA THR A 41 67.40 -48.90 -0.16
C THR A 41 68.51 -49.03 0.88
N ILE A 42 68.26 -49.76 1.96
CA ILE A 42 69.30 -50.30 2.84
C ILE A 42 69.66 -51.69 2.31
N ARG A 43 70.94 -51.97 2.11
CA ARG A 43 71.46 -53.33 1.89
C ARG A 43 72.59 -53.59 2.87
N GLU A 44 72.44 -54.65 3.64
CA GLU A 44 73.32 -55.01 4.75
C GLU A 44 74.65 -55.63 4.30
N GLN A 45 75.55 -55.72 5.28
CA GLN A 45 76.89 -56.29 5.19
C GLN A 45 76.87 -57.82 5.07
N SER A 46 77.90 -58.42 4.47
CA SER A 46 78.19 -59.86 4.61
C SER A 46 79.66 -60.22 4.34
N ILE A 47 80.42 -60.42 5.42
CA ILE A 47 81.72 -61.13 5.55
C ILE A 47 81.65 -61.74 6.97
N PRO A 48 81.93 -63.04 7.26
CA PRO A 48 83.16 -63.77 6.88
C PRO A 48 83.01 -65.29 6.58
N ASN A 49 84.18 -65.96 6.54
CA ASN A 49 84.48 -67.41 6.70
C ASN A 49 84.42 -68.38 5.49
N ASN A 50 85.61 -68.76 5.00
CA ASN A 50 86.22 -70.10 5.18
C ASN A 50 87.73 -70.00 4.86
N ASN A 51 88.70 -70.44 5.67
CA ASN A 51 89.07 -71.81 6.11
C ASN A 51 89.60 -72.74 5.01
N SER A 52 90.95 -72.87 4.92
CA SER A 52 91.73 -74.09 4.60
C SER A 52 93.20 -73.73 4.32
N SER A 53 94.26 -74.53 4.51
CA SER A 53 94.56 -75.72 5.35
C SER A 53 96.02 -76.14 5.07
N GLN A 54 96.73 -76.74 6.05
CA GLN A 54 97.82 -77.74 5.85
C GLN A 54 99.12 -77.28 5.12
N SER A 55 100.29 -77.95 5.21
CA SER A 55 100.83 -79.00 6.11
C SER A 55 102.37 -79.14 5.97
N LEU A 56 103.01 -79.77 6.97
CA LEU A 56 104.24 -80.60 6.99
C LEU A 56 105.24 -80.61 5.79
N GLN A 57 106.55 -80.73 6.08
CA GLN A 57 107.37 -81.98 6.02
C GLN A 57 108.86 -81.82 5.57
N THR A 58 109.77 -82.42 6.37
CA THR A 58 111.06 -83.11 6.01
C THR A 58 112.30 -82.43 5.41
N GLN A 59 113.43 -82.71 6.11
CA GLN A 59 114.83 -83.05 5.71
C GLN A 59 115.00 -83.84 4.37
N PRO A 60 116.23 -84.19 3.85
CA PRO A 60 117.57 -84.29 4.53
C PRO A 60 118.85 -83.88 3.73
N GLN A 61 120.04 -83.92 4.38
CA GLN A 61 121.41 -84.20 3.83
C GLN A 61 121.95 -83.24 2.72
N ARG A 62 123.24 -82.99 2.42
CA ARG A 62 124.62 -83.43 2.76
C ARG A 62 125.58 -82.36 2.14
N ASP A 63 126.92 -82.29 2.28
CA ASP A 63 127.94 -83.12 2.95
C ASP A 63 129.15 -82.26 3.42
N SER A 64 130.31 -82.91 3.60
CA SER A 64 131.61 -82.53 4.18
C SER A 64 132.59 -81.66 3.34
N GLN A 65 133.42 -80.81 3.99
CA GLN A 65 134.88 -81.08 4.15
C GLN A 65 135.71 -79.98 4.88
N LYS A 66 136.79 -80.48 5.53
CA LYS A 66 138.06 -79.84 5.95
C LYS A 66 138.17 -79.14 7.31
N GLU A 67 138.77 -79.91 8.22
CA GLU A 67 139.42 -79.55 9.48
C GLU A 67 140.57 -78.54 9.29
N LEU A 68 140.83 -77.71 10.32
CA LEU A 68 141.97 -77.84 11.26
C LEU A 68 142.19 -76.52 12.05
N SER A 69 142.46 -76.64 13.36
CA SER A 69 142.82 -75.60 14.35
C SER A 69 141.76 -75.27 15.42
N GLN A 70 141.27 -76.28 16.13
CA GLN A 70 140.25 -76.14 17.18
C GLN A 70 140.79 -76.52 18.56
N GLN A 71 141.43 -75.57 19.26
CA GLN A 71 141.73 -75.68 20.71
C GLN A 71 141.99 -74.36 21.45
N LEU A 72 141.62 -73.21 20.88
CA LEU A 72 141.65 -71.90 21.57
C LEU A 72 140.37 -71.05 21.33
N GLY A 73 139.35 -71.65 20.71
CA GLY A 73 138.09 -70.98 20.33
C GLY A 73 136.94 -71.21 21.30
N ASP A 74 136.91 -72.32 22.04
CA ASP A 74 135.69 -72.76 22.74
C ASP A 74 135.30 -71.86 23.92
N LEU A 75 136.26 -71.26 24.63
CA LEU A 75 135.97 -70.23 25.65
C LEU A 75 135.31 -68.99 25.03
N LYS A 76 135.81 -68.52 23.88
CA LYS A 76 135.20 -67.40 23.14
C LYS A 76 133.86 -67.77 22.53
N LEU A 77 133.64 -69.03 22.14
CA LEU A 77 132.35 -69.49 21.62
C LEU A 77 131.30 -69.60 22.73
N THR A 78 131.67 -70.02 23.95
CA THR A 78 130.76 -69.97 25.11
C THR A 78 130.46 -68.56 25.57
N GLU A 79 131.45 -67.65 25.59
CA GLU A 79 131.20 -66.23 25.86
C GLU A 79 130.33 -65.59 24.77
N PHE A 80 130.58 -65.90 23.49
CA PHE A 80 129.79 -65.39 22.37
C PHE A 80 128.34 -65.92 22.41
N ASN A 81 128.13 -67.22 22.64
CA ASN A 81 126.78 -67.78 22.76
C ASN A 81 126.04 -67.18 23.96
N ARG A 82 126.69 -67.03 25.11
CA ARG A 82 126.09 -66.36 26.28
C ARG A 82 125.77 -64.89 26.00
N HIS A 83 126.69 -64.15 25.36
CA HIS A 83 126.48 -62.76 24.97
C HIS A 83 125.37 -62.64 23.91
N VAL A 84 125.19 -63.63 23.03
CA VAL A 84 124.08 -63.70 22.06
C VAL A 84 122.77 -64.07 22.74
N GLU A 85 122.76 -64.94 23.75
CA GLU A 85 121.57 -65.24 24.56
C GLU A 85 121.16 -64.02 25.41
N ASP A 86 122.09 -63.38 26.11
CA ASP A 86 121.86 -62.17 26.90
C ASP A 86 121.34 -61.01 26.00
N TYR A 87 121.97 -60.77 24.84
CA TYR A 87 121.46 -59.77 23.87
C TYR A 87 120.13 -60.17 23.21
N ASN A 88 119.86 -61.47 23.01
CA ASN A 88 118.56 -61.91 22.49
C ASN A 88 117.46 -61.79 23.55
N LEU A 89 117.77 -61.98 24.82
CA LEU A 89 116.86 -61.71 25.94
C LEU A 89 116.56 -60.22 26.03
N ASP A 90 117.58 -59.36 26.04
CA ASP A 90 117.41 -57.90 26.01
C ASP A 90 116.63 -57.43 24.76
N PHE A 91 116.94 -57.96 23.58
CA PHE A 91 116.22 -57.64 22.35
C PHE A 91 114.77 -58.09 22.42
N LYS A 92 114.49 -59.32 22.90
CA LYS A 92 113.14 -59.85 23.05
C LYS A 92 112.34 -59.07 24.09
N GLU A 93 112.94 -58.68 25.20
CA GLU A 93 112.30 -57.85 26.23
C GLU A 93 112.02 -56.43 25.71
N ASN A 94 112.94 -55.84 24.96
CA ASN A 94 112.76 -54.52 24.34
C ASN A 94 111.69 -54.56 23.23
N ILE A 95 111.63 -55.63 22.43
CA ILE A 95 110.54 -55.89 21.47
C ILE A 95 109.21 -56.07 22.21
N MET A 96 109.15 -56.88 23.28
CA MET A 96 107.94 -57.09 24.08
C MET A 96 107.44 -55.79 24.69
N LYS A 97 108.31 -55.00 25.33
CA LYS A 97 107.97 -53.68 25.90
C LYS A 97 107.47 -52.70 24.82
N LYS A 98 108.06 -52.71 23.61
CA LYS A 98 107.56 -51.92 22.48
C LYS A 98 106.18 -52.38 22.01
N VAL A 99 105.95 -53.69 21.90
CA VAL A 99 104.65 -54.25 21.51
C VAL A 99 103.58 -53.97 22.58
N GLU A 100 103.93 -54.03 23.87
CA GLU A 100 103.04 -53.68 24.97
C GLU A 100 102.73 -52.17 25.00
N MET A 101 103.73 -51.30 24.81
CA MET A 101 103.49 -49.85 24.65
C MET A 101 102.57 -49.56 23.46
N ILE A 102 102.81 -50.17 22.30
CA ILE A 102 101.96 -49.99 21.10
C ILE A 102 100.53 -50.44 21.42
N LYS A 103 100.33 -51.61 22.04
CA LYS A 103 98.99 -52.07 22.46
C LYS A 103 98.32 -51.14 23.48
N LEU A 104 99.06 -50.64 24.47
CA LEU A 104 98.57 -49.68 25.46
C LEU A 104 98.18 -48.34 24.81
N GLN A 105 98.96 -47.88 23.84
CA GLN A 105 98.66 -46.66 23.09
C GLN A 105 97.46 -46.86 22.15
N ASP A 106 97.42 -47.95 21.37
CA ASP A 106 96.31 -48.30 20.48
C ASP A 106 94.99 -48.44 21.26
N THR A 107 95.03 -49.11 22.43
CA THR A 107 93.84 -49.27 23.28
C THR A 107 93.41 -47.94 23.92
N TYR A 108 94.35 -47.08 24.32
CA TYR A 108 94.05 -45.74 24.82
C TYR A 108 93.45 -44.83 23.72
N GLU A 109 94.04 -44.83 22.53
CA GLU A 109 93.53 -44.07 21.37
C GLU A 109 92.16 -44.56 20.93
N LEU A 110 91.94 -45.88 20.91
CA LEU A 110 90.64 -46.48 20.64
C LEU A 110 89.60 -46.12 21.70
N GLN A 111 89.95 -46.23 23.00
CA GLN A 111 89.06 -45.87 24.11
C GLN A 111 88.66 -44.39 24.03
N ARG A 112 89.64 -43.49 23.82
CA ARG A 112 89.39 -42.06 23.62
C ARG A 112 88.44 -41.82 22.45
N LYS A 113 88.66 -42.47 21.31
CA LYS A 113 87.82 -42.34 20.11
C LYS A 113 86.40 -42.87 20.33
N VAL A 114 86.23 -43.94 21.10
CA VAL A 114 84.93 -44.45 21.54
C VAL A 114 84.20 -43.44 22.43
N ASP A 115 84.90 -42.79 23.36
CA ASP A 115 84.29 -41.81 24.26
C ASP A 115 84.05 -40.44 23.59
N ASP A 116 84.82 -40.08 22.55
CA ASP A 116 84.51 -38.98 21.63
C ASP A 116 83.23 -39.29 20.83
N LEU A 117 83.12 -40.47 20.21
CA LEU A 117 81.92 -40.89 19.46
C LEU A 117 80.65 -40.94 20.33
N LYS A 118 80.73 -41.43 21.58
CA LYS A 118 79.60 -41.39 22.53
C LYS A 118 79.16 -39.95 22.83
N ARG A 119 80.10 -39.01 22.96
CA ARG A 119 79.78 -37.59 23.17
C ARG A 119 79.12 -36.98 21.94
N GLU A 120 79.60 -37.29 20.74
CA GLU A 120 78.97 -36.88 19.49
C GLU A 120 77.55 -37.44 19.34
N GLU A 121 77.35 -38.73 19.61
CA GLU A 121 76.04 -39.39 19.59
C GLU A 121 75.08 -38.75 20.60
N GLN A 122 75.50 -38.56 21.86
CA GLN A 122 74.68 -37.93 22.88
C GLN A 122 74.29 -36.48 22.52
N LEU A 123 75.20 -35.73 21.89
CA LEU A 123 74.95 -34.36 21.44
C LEU A 123 74.03 -34.33 20.21
N ALA A 124 74.16 -35.29 19.28
CA ALA A 124 73.25 -35.49 18.16
C ALA A 124 71.84 -35.85 18.65
N CYS A 125 71.70 -36.81 19.57
CA CYS A 125 70.42 -37.18 20.19
C CYS A 125 69.78 -36.01 20.96
N SER A 126 70.57 -35.23 21.70
CA SER A 126 70.08 -34.02 22.39
C SER A 126 69.56 -32.97 21.39
N THR A 127 70.29 -32.76 20.30
CA THR A 127 69.92 -31.82 19.23
C THR A 127 68.66 -32.27 18.50
N LEU A 128 68.57 -33.55 18.17
CA LEU A 128 67.41 -34.16 17.52
C LEU A 128 66.16 -34.10 18.43
N THR A 129 66.33 -34.33 19.74
CA THR A 129 65.22 -34.19 20.71
C THR A 129 64.71 -32.75 20.77
N LYS A 130 65.59 -31.75 20.79
CA LYS A 130 65.21 -30.32 20.73
C LYS A 130 64.50 -29.96 19.42
N GLU A 131 64.95 -30.51 18.30
CA GLU A 131 64.29 -30.40 16.99
C GLU A 131 62.86 -30.96 17.03
N TYR A 132 62.65 -32.15 17.59
CA TYR A 132 61.32 -32.76 17.73
C TYR A 132 60.39 -31.93 18.62
N MET A 133 60.83 -31.53 19.82
CA MET A 133 60.05 -30.67 20.71
C MET A 133 59.67 -29.35 20.04
N ARG A 134 60.57 -28.74 19.25
CA ARG A 134 60.28 -27.51 18.51
C ARG A 134 59.26 -27.73 17.40
N LYS A 135 59.33 -28.85 16.68
CA LYS A 135 58.35 -29.23 15.64
C LYS A 135 56.96 -29.46 16.24
N GLU A 136 56.88 -30.18 17.36
CA GLU A 136 55.64 -30.42 18.10
C GLU A 136 55.00 -29.11 18.61
N GLN A 137 55.79 -28.20 19.18
CA GLN A 137 55.32 -26.86 19.60
C GLN A 137 54.79 -26.04 18.41
N ILE A 138 55.46 -26.07 17.26
CA ILE A 138 55.00 -25.40 16.03
C ILE A 138 53.68 -26.01 15.55
N GLU A 139 53.57 -27.35 15.55
CA GLU A 139 52.35 -28.06 15.14
C GLU A 139 51.17 -27.76 16.06
N SER A 140 51.34 -27.82 17.38
CA SER A 140 50.31 -27.42 18.36
C SER A 140 49.83 -25.99 18.13
N HIS A 141 50.76 -25.05 17.94
CA HIS A 141 50.43 -23.65 17.68
C HIS A 141 49.73 -23.43 16.32
N LEU A 142 50.05 -24.23 15.30
CA LEU A 142 49.32 -24.23 14.03
C LEU A 142 47.91 -24.80 14.17
N ILE A 143 47.75 -25.88 14.94
CA ILE A 143 46.46 -26.49 15.27
C ILE A 143 45.57 -25.48 16.01
N ASP A 144 46.10 -24.77 17.01
CA ASP A 144 45.32 -23.78 17.77
C ASP A 144 44.98 -22.53 16.95
N LYS A 145 45.89 -22.08 16.07
CA LYS A 145 45.58 -21.08 15.05
C LYS A 145 44.47 -21.55 14.10
N PHE A 146 44.46 -22.82 13.71
CA PHE A 146 43.42 -23.39 12.86
C PHE A 146 42.07 -23.49 13.58
N LYS A 147 42.05 -23.94 14.85
CA LYS A 147 40.85 -23.93 15.72
C LYS A 147 40.28 -22.52 15.86
N SER A 148 41.12 -21.53 16.15
CA SER A 148 40.71 -20.12 16.28
C SER A 148 40.10 -19.58 14.99
N LYS A 149 40.75 -19.79 13.83
CA LYS A 149 40.20 -19.43 12.51
C LYS A 149 38.87 -20.13 12.21
N LYS A 150 38.74 -21.42 12.58
CA LYS A 150 37.49 -22.18 12.42
C LYS A 150 36.37 -21.61 13.29
N HIS A 151 36.64 -21.25 14.55
CA HIS A 151 35.66 -20.61 15.42
C HIS A 151 35.20 -19.25 14.87
N LEU A 152 36.13 -18.43 14.38
CA LEU A 152 35.80 -17.14 13.75
C LEU A 152 34.90 -17.33 12.51
N LEU A 153 35.22 -18.30 11.64
CA LEU A 153 34.40 -18.62 10.47
C LEU A 153 32.98 -19.06 10.86
N MET A 154 32.85 -19.95 11.86
CA MET A 154 31.55 -20.40 12.35
C MET A 154 30.74 -19.25 12.97
N ALA A 155 31.37 -18.33 13.70
CA ALA A 155 30.72 -17.14 14.24
C ALA A 155 30.19 -16.21 13.14
N ILE A 156 30.98 -15.98 12.07
CA ILE A 156 30.57 -15.19 10.90
C ILE A 156 29.37 -15.85 10.19
N ILE A 157 29.39 -17.18 10.01
CA ILE A 157 28.27 -17.93 9.41
C ILE A 157 27.00 -17.79 10.26
N ALA A 158 27.09 -17.96 11.59
CA ALA A 158 25.96 -17.78 12.49
C ALA A 158 25.41 -16.34 12.48
N GLN A 159 26.27 -15.33 12.40
CA GLN A 159 25.87 -13.93 12.26
C GLN A 159 25.17 -13.67 10.92
N TRP A 160 25.66 -14.27 9.82
CA TRP A 160 25.02 -14.19 8.52
C TRP A 160 23.64 -14.87 8.50
N GLU A 161 23.51 -16.05 9.10
CA GLU A 161 22.23 -16.75 9.21
C GLU A 161 21.20 -15.97 10.02
N THR A 162 21.59 -15.44 11.19
CA THR A 162 20.68 -14.65 12.03
C THR A 162 20.24 -13.37 11.29
N ASN A 163 21.13 -12.71 10.56
CA ASN A 163 20.79 -11.59 9.70
C ASN A 163 19.88 -11.98 8.52
N LYS A 164 20.07 -13.16 7.91
CA LYS A 164 19.19 -13.70 6.86
C LYS A 164 17.78 -14.00 7.40
N ARG A 165 17.68 -14.60 8.59
CA ARG A 165 16.38 -14.83 9.29
C ARG A 165 15.68 -13.51 9.60
N LYS A 166 16.39 -12.52 10.16
CA LYS A 166 15.87 -11.16 10.39
C LYS A 166 15.35 -10.49 9.11
N ARG A 167 16.11 -10.54 8.00
CA ARG A 167 15.68 -10.02 6.69
C ARG A 167 14.41 -10.71 6.18
N THR A 168 14.31 -12.03 6.32
CA THR A 168 13.13 -12.80 5.89
C THR A 168 11.89 -12.41 6.70
N LEU A 169 12.02 -12.32 8.04
CA LEU A 169 10.95 -11.85 8.92
C LEU A 169 10.53 -10.41 8.60
N PHE A 170 11.48 -9.52 8.35
CA PHE A 170 11.20 -8.13 7.96
C PHE A 170 10.45 -8.04 6.63
N MET A 171 10.83 -8.83 5.61
CA MET A 171 10.11 -8.86 4.33
C MET A 171 8.69 -9.44 4.46
N ALA A 172 8.50 -10.48 5.28
CA ALA A 172 7.18 -11.02 5.58
C ALA A 172 6.30 -9.99 6.33
N TRP A 173 6.87 -9.27 7.30
CA TRP A 173 6.20 -8.18 8.01
C TRP A 173 5.83 -7.02 7.06
N LYS A 174 6.77 -6.58 6.21
CA LYS A 174 6.53 -5.54 5.20
C LYS A 174 5.39 -5.93 4.26
N LYS A 175 5.41 -7.15 3.71
CA LYS A 175 4.32 -7.68 2.87
C LYS A 175 2.97 -7.70 3.58
N ARG A 176 2.94 -8.06 4.88
CA ARG A 176 1.71 -8.00 5.70
C ARG A 176 1.20 -6.58 5.92
N MET A 177 2.09 -5.61 6.12
CA MET A 177 1.74 -4.19 6.27
C MET A 177 1.24 -3.58 4.95
N GLU A 178 1.85 -3.95 3.82
CA GLU A 178 1.38 -3.56 2.49
C GLU A 178 0.00 -4.15 2.17
N GLY A 179 -0.28 -5.40 2.57
CA GLY A 179 -1.62 -6.00 2.50
C GLY A 179 -2.64 -5.17 3.29
N LYS A 180 -2.40 -4.96 4.59
CA LYS A 180 -3.27 -4.14 5.45
C LYS A 180 -3.53 -2.73 4.89
N LYS A 181 -2.52 -2.11 4.26
CA LYS A 181 -2.69 -0.79 3.63
C LYS A 181 -3.66 -0.84 2.44
N LYS A 182 -3.59 -1.88 1.61
CA LYS A 182 -4.54 -2.10 0.50
C LYS A 182 -5.95 -2.37 1.00
N ASP A 183 -6.10 -3.22 2.01
CA ASP A 183 -7.40 -3.53 2.62
C ASP A 183 -8.07 -2.27 3.18
N TRP A 184 -7.30 -1.42 3.89
CA TRP A 184 -7.77 -0.13 4.39
C TRP A 184 -8.15 0.84 3.27
N GLN A 185 -7.31 0.97 2.24
CA GLN A 185 -7.61 1.81 1.06
C GLN A 185 -8.86 1.34 0.31
N GLN A 186 -9.11 0.03 0.24
CA GLN A 186 -10.32 -0.53 -0.36
C GLN A 186 -11.56 -0.23 0.51
N GLY A 187 -11.44 -0.32 1.84
CA GLY A 187 -12.49 0.08 2.78
C GLY A 187 -12.89 1.55 2.64
N GLU A 188 -11.90 2.45 2.63
CA GLU A 188 -12.10 3.89 2.38
C GLU A 188 -12.76 4.15 1.02
N TYR A 189 -12.30 3.47 -0.04
CA TYR A 189 -12.89 3.58 -1.38
C TYR A 189 -14.36 3.14 -1.41
N CYS A 190 -14.69 1.98 -0.82
CA CYS A 190 -16.07 1.50 -0.74
C CYS A 190 -16.96 2.44 0.08
N HIS A 191 -16.45 3.00 1.19
CA HIS A 191 -17.17 3.98 2.00
C HIS A 191 -17.40 5.30 1.25
N ALA A 192 -16.39 5.83 0.57
CA ALA A 192 -16.49 7.03 -0.26
C ALA A 192 -17.50 6.83 -1.42
N PHE A 193 -17.45 5.68 -2.10
CA PHE A 193 -18.40 5.32 -3.15
C PHE A 193 -19.84 5.24 -2.62
N TYR A 194 -20.04 4.61 -1.45
CA TYR A 194 -21.35 4.55 -0.80
C TYR A 194 -21.89 5.94 -0.44
N LEU A 195 -21.06 6.80 0.17
CA LEU A 195 -21.42 8.18 0.49
C LEU A 195 -21.75 9.00 -0.76
N GLN A 196 -21.02 8.84 -1.85
CA GLN A 196 -21.32 9.50 -3.12
C GLN A 196 -22.64 9.01 -3.71
N GLY A 197 -22.89 7.70 -3.69
CA GLY A 197 -24.18 7.10 -4.10
C GLY A 197 -25.35 7.54 -3.22
N LEU A 198 -25.13 7.80 -1.92
CA LEU A 198 -26.12 8.36 -1.01
C LEU A 198 -26.41 9.83 -1.33
N LYS A 199 -25.38 10.66 -1.52
CA LYS A 199 -25.50 12.08 -1.95
C LYS A 199 -26.27 12.21 -3.27
N MET A 200 -25.97 11.36 -4.26
CA MET A 200 -26.68 11.38 -5.56
C MET A 200 -28.15 10.96 -5.43
N ARG A 201 -28.47 9.99 -4.55
CA ARG A 201 -29.87 9.63 -4.24
C ARG A 201 -30.60 10.77 -3.52
N GLY A 202 -29.97 11.40 -2.54
CA GLY A 202 -30.51 12.58 -1.85
C GLY A 202 -30.78 13.74 -2.82
N MET A 203 -29.85 14.04 -3.73
CA MET A 203 -30.02 15.08 -4.75
C MET A 203 -31.16 14.76 -5.73
N LYS A 204 -31.32 13.50 -6.15
CA LYS A 204 -32.47 13.07 -6.97
C LYS A 204 -33.80 13.26 -6.24
N ALA A 205 -33.88 12.84 -4.96
CA ALA A 205 -35.07 13.04 -4.13
C ALA A 205 -35.39 14.52 -3.91
N PHE A 206 -34.37 15.36 -3.65
CA PHE A 206 -34.52 16.81 -3.54
C PHE A 206 -35.02 17.45 -4.84
N LYS A 207 -34.47 17.04 -6.00
CA LYS A 207 -34.94 17.55 -7.31
C LYS A 207 -36.40 17.19 -7.58
N LEU A 208 -36.80 15.95 -7.27
CA LEU A 208 -38.20 15.52 -7.36
C LEU A 208 -39.09 16.31 -6.40
N TYR A 209 -38.67 16.50 -5.15
CA TYR A 209 -39.39 17.31 -4.17
C TYR A 209 -39.57 18.76 -4.62
N ALA A 210 -38.51 19.41 -5.10
CA ALA A 210 -38.55 20.77 -5.62
C ALA A 210 -39.48 20.90 -6.84
N GLN A 211 -39.48 19.92 -7.74
CA GLN A 211 -40.38 19.86 -8.89
C GLN A 211 -41.84 19.68 -8.45
N VAL A 212 -42.13 18.76 -7.53
CA VAL A 212 -43.48 18.53 -7.00
C VAL A 212 -43.99 19.75 -6.22
N ALA A 213 -43.13 20.40 -5.42
CA ALA A 213 -43.46 21.62 -4.71
C ALA A 213 -43.74 22.79 -5.68
N GLY A 214 -42.95 22.92 -6.74
CA GLY A 214 -43.16 23.88 -7.82
C GLY A 214 -44.49 23.66 -8.54
N ASN A 215 -44.79 22.43 -8.93
CA ASN A 215 -46.06 22.04 -9.55
C ASN A 215 -47.25 22.33 -8.63
N ARG A 216 -47.16 21.99 -7.33
CA ARG A 216 -48.21 22.26 -6.34
C ARG A 216 -48.46 23.77 -6.14
N MET A 217 -47.41 24.58 -6.21
CA MET A 217 -47.53 26.05 -6.17
C MET A 217 -48.14 26.62 -7.47
N TYR A 218 -47.78 26.06 -8.63
CA TYR A 218 -48.38 26.40 -9.91
C TYR A 218 -49.88 26.06 -9.94
N GLU A 219 -50.27 24.85 -9.55
CA GLU A 219 -51.67 24.44 -9.40
C GLU A 219 -52.46 25.37 -8.48
N ARG A 220 -51.88 25.77 -7.34
CA ARG A 220 -52.52 26.72 -6.42
C ARG A 220 -52.77 28.05 -7.11
N ARG A 221 -51.77 28.64 -7.78
CA ARG A 221 -51.91 29.90 -8.52
C ARG A 221 -52.93 29.83 -9.67
N VAL A 222 -53.00 28.68 -10.37
CA VAL A 222 -53.99 28.46 -11.44
C VAL A 222 -55.40 28.35 -10.86
N LYS A 223 -55.60 27.56 -9.78
CA LYS A 223 -56.88 27.45 -9.07
C LYS A 223 -57.34 28.80 -8.53
N GLU A 224 -56.43 29.58 -7.95
CA GLU A 224 -56.69 30.94 -7.46
C GLU A 224 -57.08 31.90 -8.59
N ARG A 225 -56.33 31.93 -9.70
CA ARG A 225 -56.66 32.75 -10.89
C ARG A 225 -58.03 32.39 -11.48
N ILE A 226 -58.35 31.10 -11.60
CA ILE A 226 -59.65 30.63 -12.08
C ILE A 226 -60.75 31.06 -11.11
N ASN A 227 -60.55 30.87 -9.81
CA ASN A 227 -61.53 31.25 -8.79
C ASN A 227 -61.82 32.76 -8.82
N ILE A 228 -60.79 33.61 -8.89
CA ILE A 228 -60.95 35.06 -9.04
C ILE A 228 -61.73 35.38 -10.32
N SER A 229 -61.34 34.82 -11.47
CA SER A 229 -62.03 35.08 -12.74
C SER A 229 -63.51 34.64 -12.74
N VAL A 230 -63.82 33.51 -12.09
CA VAL A 230 -65.20 33.04 -11.91
C VAL A 230 -65.97 33.96 -10.96
N GLN A 231 -65.38 34.34 -9.83
CA GLN A 231 -66.01 35.26 -8.86
C GLN A 231 -66.29 36.64 -9.48
N THR A 232 -65.35 37.20 -10.23
CA THR A 232 -65.55 38.44 -11.00
C THR A 232 -66.72 38.31 -11.98
N ARG A 233 -66.76 37.24 -12.79
CA ARG A 233 -67.87 37.01 -13.74
C ARG A 233 -69.22 36.78 -13.06
N VAL A 234 -69.25 36.09 -11.91
CA VAL A 234 -70.48 35.92 -11.13
C VAL A 234 -70.97 37.27 -10.59
N LEU A 235 -70.07 38.13 -10.13
CA LEU A 235 -70.40 39.48 -9.67
C LEU A 235 -70.85 40.39 -10.81
N GLU A 236 -70.20 40.35 -11.97
CA GLU A 236 -70.63 41.04 -13.21
C GLU A 236 -72.07 40.63 -13.59
N ARG A 237 -72.35 39.31 -13.67
CA ARG A 237 -73.70 38.81 -13.97
C ARG A 237 -74.74 39.13 -12.91
N GLN A 238 -74.35 39.19 -11.64
CA GLN A 238 -75.24 39.60 -10.55
C GLN A 238 -75.58 41.09 -10.67
N ASN A 239 -74.60 41.95 -10.97
CA ASN A 239 -74.82 43.38 -11.21
C ASN A 239 -75.71 43.62 -12.43
N GLU A 240 -75.47 42.94 -13.56
CA GLU A 240 -76.34 42.98 -14.76
C GLU A 240 -77.79 42.60 -14.41
N LYS A 241 -77.97 41.52 -13.65
CA LYS A 241 -79.29 41.05 -13.20
C LYS A 241 -79.98 42.07 -12.29
N GLU A 242 -79.27 42.63 -11.33
CA GLU A 242 -79.81 43.65 -10.42
C GLU A 242 -80.22 44.92 -11.17
N PHE A 243 -79.40 45.35 -12.14
CA PHE A 243 -79.70 46.46 -13.05
C PHE A 243 -80.98 46.18 -13.89
N LEU A 244 -81.09 45.02 -14.52
CA LEU A 244 -82.28 44.65 -15.29
C LEU A 244 -83.55 44.57 -14.41
N VAL A 245 -83.43 44.06 -13.17
CA VAL A 245 -84.53 44.02 -12.21
C VAL A 245 -84.94 45.43 -11.77
N ALA A 246 -84.00 46.36 -11.60
CA ALA A 246 -84.32 47.76 -11.30
C ALA A 246 -85.06 48.43 -12.47
N MET A 247 -84.58 48.23 -13.71
CA MET A 247 -85.21 48.76 -14.93
C MET A 247 -86.64 48.21 -15.12
N ILE A 248 -86.86 46.91 -14.89
CA ILE A 248 -88.21 46.31 -14.95
C ILE A 248 -89.14 46.97 -13.93
N LYS A 249 -88.71 47.13 -12.67
CA LYS A 249 -89.52 47.78 -11.63
C LYS A 249 -89.87 49.24 -11.97
N GLU A 250 -88.95 49.98 -12.58
CA GLU A 250 -89.22 51.35 -13.02
C GLU A 250 -90.25 51.37 -14.15
N LEU A 251 -90.12 50.51 -15.17
CA LEU A 251 -91.08 50.39 -16.27
C LEU A 251 -92.47 49.92 -15.80
N GLU A 252 -92.53 49.00 -14.84
CA GLU A 252 -93.78 48.56 -14.21
C GLU A 252 -94.48 49.71 -13.46
N GLU A 253 -93.74 50.55 -12.74
CA GLU A 253 -94.30 51.73 -12.08
C GLU A 253 -94.72 52.81 -13.10
N GLN A 254 -93.94 53.05 -14.17
CA GLN A 254 -94.34 53.95 -15.27
C GLN A 254 -95.65 53.47 -15.93
N LEU A 255 -95.79 52.17 -16.20
CA LEU A 255 -97.03 51.59 -16.74
C LEU A 255 -98.20 51.72 -15.75
N ARG A 256 -97.98 51.48 -14.45
CA ARG A 256 -98.98 51.69 -13.39
C ARG A 256 -99.43 53.15 -13.32
N ILE A 257 -98.49 54.09 -13.43
CA ILE A 257 -98.70 55.54 -13.53
C ILE A 257 -99.55 55.87 -14.76
N GLU A 258 -99.24 55.33 -15.94
CA GLU A 258 -100.04 55.54 -17.15
C GLU A 258 -101.46 54.98 -17.06
N LEU A 259 -101.63 53.77 -16.55
CA LEU A 259 -102.95 53.15 -16.40
C LEU A 259 -103.82 53.93 -15.41
N ARG A 260 -103.24 54.45 -14.33
CA ARG A 260 -103.92 55.42 -13.44
C ARG A 260 -104.33 56.67 -14.22
N LYS A 261 -103.41 57.33 -14.94
CA LYS A 261 -103.70 58.53 -15.76
C LYS A 261 -104.85 58.29 -16.75
N LYS A 262 -104.81 57.19 -17.50
CA LYS A 262 -105.87 56.77 -18.45
C LYS A 262 -107.23 56.58 -17.76
N THR A 263 -107.23 56.00 -16.56
CA THR A 263 -108.46 55.82 -15.75
C THR A 263 -109.04 57.16 -15.29
N ILE A 264 -108.20 58.10 -14.82
CA ILE A 264 -108.65 59.44 -14.40
C ILE A 264 -109.26 60.19 -15.60
N LEU A 265 -108.53 60.20 -16.73
CA LEU A 265 -108.96 60.90 -17.93
C LEU A 265 -110.27 60.32 -18.49
N LYS A 266 -110.43 58.99 -18.49
CA LYS A 266 -111.69 58.35 -18.86
C LYS A 266 -112.84 58.81 -17.95
N ALA A 267 -112.65 58.80 -16.63
CA ALA A 267 -113.67 59.25 -15.68
C ALA A 267 -114.03 60.74 -15.88
N GLN A 268 -113.07 61.60 -16.21
CA GLN A 268 -113.30 63.01 -16.56
C GLN A 268 -114.12 63.14 -17.86
N CYS A 269 -113.76 62.41 -18.91
CA CYS A 269 -114.52 62.39 -20.16
C CYS A 269 -115.96 61.88 -19.96
N ASP A 270 -116.13 60.79 -19.22
CA ASP A 270 -117.45 60.22 -18.89
C ASP A 270 -118.32 61.24 -18.11
N GLN A 271 -117.72 62.00 -17.18
CA GLN A 271 -118.43 63.05 -16.43
C GLN A 271 -118.78 64.27 -17.29
N ALA A 272 -117.83 64.75 -18.10
CA ALA A 272 -118.02 65.87 -19.01
C ALA A 272 -119.13 65.58 -20.04
N TYR A 273 -119.19 64.35 -20.54
CA TYR A 273 -120.21 63.89 -21.48
C TYR A 273 -121.60 63.83 -20.84
N LEU A 274 -121.71 63.29 -19.62
CA LEU A 274 -122.99 63.08 -18.96
C LEU A 274 -123.57 64.31 -18.24
N ARG A 275 -122.74 65.26 -17.82
CA ARG A 275 -123.15 66.41 -16.98
C ARG A 275 -122.62 67.78 -17.44
N GLY A 276 -121.90 67.83 -18.56
CA GLY A 276 -121.25 69.04 -19.05
C GLY A 276 -119.90 69.32 -18.36
N VAL A 277 -119.09 70.18 -18.98
CA VAL A 277 -117.72 70.48 -18.53
C VAL A 277 -117.68 71.15 -17.14
N SER A 278 -118.72 71.89 -16.77
CA SER A 278 -118.84 72.54 -15.45
C SER A 278 -118.98 71.55 -14.28
N ALA A 279 -119.31 70.28 -14.54
CA ALA A 279 -119.47 69.25 -13.51
C ALA A 279 -118.16 68.52 -13.16
N ILE A 280 -117.04 68.83 -13.83
CA ILE A 280 -115.73 68.22 -13.56
C ILE A 280 -115.11 68.88 -12.31
N SER A 281 -115.53 68.44 -11.12
CA SER A 281 -114.89 68.82 -9.85
C SER A 281 -113.97 67.70 -9.33
N MET A 282 -112.95 68.07 -8.53
CA MET A 282 -112.08 67.08 -7.88
C MET A 282 -112.86 66.12 -6.97
N GLU A 283 -113.96 66.56 -6.37
CA GLU A 283 -114.81 65.73 -5.50
C GLU A 283 -115.73 64.80 -6.31
N ALA A 284 -116.21 65.24 -7.47
CA ALA A 284 -117.08 64.46 -8.34
C ALA A 284 -116.41 63.17 -8.85
N LEU A 285 -115.07 63.17 -9.02
CA LEU A 285 -114.31 62.05 -9.56
C LEU A 285 -114.23 60.82 -8.63
N LYS A 286 -114.68 60.90 -7.37
CA LYS A 286 -114.65 59.81 -6.36
C LYS A 286 -113.28 59.14 -6.13
N MET A 287 -112.21 59.72 -6.65
CA MET A 287 -110.83 59.26 -6.49
C MET A 287 -110.22 59.90 -5.25
N SER A 288 -109.21 59.26 -4.62
CA SER A 288 -108.59 59.84 -3.43
C SER A 288 -107.92 61.18 -3.76
N GLN A 289 -108.04 62.16 -2.86
CA GLN A 289 -107.46 63.49 -3.08
C GLN A 289 -105.94 63.46 -3.28
N SER A 290 -105.22 62.49 -2.70
CA SER A 290 -103.80 62.26 -3.01
C SER A 290 -103.58 61.86 -4.47
N THR A 291 -104.35 60.90 -5.00
CA THR A 291 -104.21 60.45 -6.40
C THR A 291 -104.54 61.56 -7.40
N LEU A 292 -105.54 62.40 -7.11
CA LEU A 292 -105.87 63.57 -7.94
C LEU A 292 -104.81 64.67 -7.82
N LYS A 293 -104.33 64.96 -6.60
CA LYS A 293 -103.25 65.94 -6.37
C LYS A 293 -101.97 65.52 -7.09
N ASP A 294 -101.61 64.24 -7.02
CA ASP A 294 -100.46 63.70 -7.75
C ASP A 294 -100.69 63.86 -9.26
N PHE A 295 -101.86 63.48 -9.80
CA PHE A 295 -102.19 63.67 -11.22
C PHE A 295 -102.02 65.12 -11.70
N TYR A 296 -102.60 66.09 -10.98
CA TYR A 296 -102.59 67.51 -11.36
C TYR A 296 -101.28 68.25 -11.02
N ALA A 297 -100.50 67.80 -10.04
CA ALA A 297 -99.15 68.31 -9.78
C ALA A 297 -98.13 67.85 -10.84
N GLY A 298 -98.60 67.36 -11.99
CA GLY A 298 -97.76 66.80 -13.05
C GLY A 298 -97.14 65.47 -12.66
N MET A 299 -97.90 64.64 -11.92
CA MET A 299 -97.61 63.28 -11.41
C MET A 299 -96.16 62.91 -11.60
N LYS A 300 -95.30 63.51 -10.75
CA LYS A 300 -93.88 63.72 -11.01
C LYS A 300 -93.28 62.43 -11.53
N MET A 301 -93.13 62.37 -12.85
CA MET A 301 -92.27 61.37 -13.46
C MET A 301 -90.92 61.60 -12.78
N THR A 302 -90.37 60.56 -12.16
CA THR A 302 -88.91 60.51 -12.04
C THR A 302 -88.43 60.71 -13.45
N THR A 303 -87.89 61.90 -13.73
CA THR A 303 -87.42 62.23 -15.08
C THR A 303 -86.26 61.30 -15.33
N PHE A 304 -86.56 60.21 -16.04
CA PHE A 304 -85.59 59.27 -16.55
C PHE A 304 -84.73 60.06 -17.52
N ASP A 305 -83.65 60.66 -16.99
CA ASP A 305 -82.83 61.60 -17.75
C ASP A 305 -82.03 60.87 -18.84
N GLY A 306 -82.09 59.53 -18.84
CA GLY A 306 -81.30 58.64 -19.69
C GLY A 306 -79.84 58.65 -19.26
N SER A 307 -79.28 59.82 -18.98
CA SER A 307 -77.89 60.10 -18.58
C SER A 307 -77.37 59.15 -17.49
N ASN A 308 -78.15 58.83 -16.45
CA ASN A 308 -77.68 57.88 -15.43
C ASN A 308 -77.53 56.45 -16.00
N ILE A 309 -78.51 55.97 -16.77
CA ILE A 309 -78.46 54.65 -17.43
C ILE A 309 -77.44 54.63 -18.57
N TYR A 310 -77.32 55.71 -19.35
CA TYR A 310 -76.39 55.83 -20.46
C TYR A 310 -74.95 55.92 -19.93
N HIS A 311 -74.69 56.67 -18.84
CA HIS A 311 -73.40 56.63 -18.15
C HIS A 311 -73.13 55.28 -17.52
N GLN A 312 -74.13 54.57 -16.98
CA GLN A 312 -73.93 53.26 -16.36
C GLN A 312 -73.67 52.16 -17.40
N ILE A 313 -74.41 52.12 -18.51
CA ILE A 313 -74.14 51.26 -19.68
C ILE A 313 -72.81 51.62 -20.33
N ARG A 314 -72.53 52.91 -20.49
CA ARG A 314 -71.24 53.40 -20.99
C ARG A 314 -70.10 52.97 -20.08
N LYS A 315 -70.26 53.06 -18.76
CA LYS A 315 -69.26 52.59 -17.79
C LYS A 315 -69.08 51.07 -17.84
N MET A 316 -70.16 50.30 -17.97
CA MET A 316 -70.09 48.83 -18.19
C MET A 316 -69.40 48.44 -19.50
N ASN A 317 -69.43 49.31 -20.52
CA ASN A 317 -68.80 49.06 -21.84
C ASN A 317 -67.40 49.71 -22.00
N GLU A 318 -67.12 50.82 -21.29
CA GLU A 318 -65.86 51.57 -21.36
C GLU A 318 -64.85 51.15 -20.27
N ASP A 319 -65.26 50.50 -19.18
CA ASP A 319 -64.33 49.77 -18.29
C ASP A 319 -63.82 48.53 -19.06
N PRO A 320 -62.60 48.55 -19.64
CA PRO A 320 -62.13 47.42 -20.41
C PRO A 320 -61.67 46.38 -19.40
N VAL A 321 -62.36 45.23 -19.35
CA VAL A 321 -62.11 44.05 -18.49
C VAL A 321 -60.63 43.57 -18.50
N GLY A 322 -59.79 44.11 -19.40
CA GLY A 322 -58.34 43.93 -19.40
C GLY A 322 -57.53 44.77 -18.39
N THR A 323 -57.71 46.09 -18.25
CA THR A 323 -56.58 46.95 -17.79
C THR A 323 -56.24 46.84 -16.31
N ALA A 324 -57.20 46.91 -15.39
CA ALA A 324 -56.94 46.75 -13.96
C ALA A 324 -56.48 45.31 -13.62
N SER A 325 -57.07 44.31 -14.27
CA SER A 325 -56.69 42.90 -14.12
C SER A 325 -55.30 42.60 -14.69
N LEU A 326 -54.92 43.19 -15.83
CA LEU A 326 -53.58 43.06 -16.42
C LEU A 326 -52.51 43.84 -15.64
N ALA A 327 -52.86 44.97 -15.02
CA ALA A 327 -51.94 45.68 -14.13
C ALA A 327 -51.63 44.85 -12.86
N ALA A 328 -52.67 44.25 -12.25
CA ALA A 328 -52.48 43.31 -11.14
C ALA A 328 -51.69 42.05 -11.57
N ALA A 329 -51.96 41.48 -12.74
CA ALA A 329 -51.23 40.33 -13.26
C ALA A 329 -49.75 40.65 -13.58
N ARG A 330 -49.46 41.81 -14.19
CA ARG A 330 -48.07 42.26 -14.47
C ARG A 330 -47.25 42.48 -13.21
N ASN A 331 -47.86 42.98 -12.13
CA ASN A 331 -47.18 43.13 -10.85
C ASN A 331 -46.83 41.79 -10.16
N ILE A 332 -47.50 40.69 -10.54
CA ILE A 332 -47.16 39.34 -10.07
C ILE A 332 -45.97 38.76 -10.88
N GLU A 333 -45.83 39.11 -12.16
CA GLU A 333 -44.71 38.67 -13.01
C GLU A 333 -43.37 39.36 -12.67
N THR A 334 -43.41 40.64 -12.26
CA THR A 334 -42.20 41.37 -11.82
C THR A 334 -41.67 40.90 -10.45
N PHE A 335 -42.54 40.47 -9.52
CA PHE A 335 -42.10 39.89 -8.24
C PHE A 335 -41.51 38.47 -8.38
N GLY A 336 -41.96 37.69 -9.36
CA GLY A 336 -41.44 36.33 -9.61
C GLY A 336 -40.06 36.29 -10.27
N SER A 337 -39.66 37.35 -10.97
CA SER A 337 -38.45 37.36 -11.82
C SER A 337 -37.18 37.78 -11.06
N ASN A 338 -37.30 38.60 -10.02
CA ASN A 338 -36.16 39.19 -9.31
C ASN A 338 -35.61 38.35 -8.13
N THR A 339 -36.30 37.26 -7.73
CA THR A 339 -35.83 36.36 -6.66
C THR A 339 -35.02 35.16 -7.16
N ALA A 340 -34.93 34.94 -8.48
CA ALA A 340 -34.26 33.77 -9.07
C ALA A 340 -32.76 33.96 -9.38
N LEU A 341 -32.20 35.18 -9.26
CA LEU A 341 -30.82 35.51 -9.66
C LEU A 341 -29.87 35.89 -8.51
N ARG A 342 -30.29 35.75 -7.24
CA ARG A 342 -29.44 36.06 -6.08
C ARG A 342 -29.03 34.81 -5.29
N GLY A 343 -28.25 33.93 -5.92
CA GLY A 343 -27.71 32.75 -5.25
C GLY A 343 -26.91 31.83 -6.15
N ASN A 344 -25.62 32.18 -6.37
CA ASN A 344 -24.46 31.26 -6.51
C ASN A 344 -23.29 31.99 -7.19
N ASN A 345 -22.63 32.87 -6.44
CA ASN A 345 -21.25 33.26 -6.75
C ASN A 345 -20.44 33.32 -5.47
N ALA A 346 -20.21 32.13 -4.90
CA ALA A 346 -19.45 31.89 -3.68
C ALA A 346 -18.31 30.89 -3.94
N ASN A 347 -17.63 31.02 -5.07
CA ASN A 347 -16.29 30.45 -5.27
C ASN A 347 -15.26 31.34 -4.56
N GLY A 348 -15.36 31.42 -3.24
CA GLY A 348 -14.31 31.95 -2.38
C GLY A 348 -13.28 30.86 -2.13
N THR A 349 -12.16 30.94 -2.84
CA THR A 349 -11.01 30.04 -2.68
C THR A 349 -10.59 29.98 -1.20
N PRO A 350 -10.53 28.80 -0.54
CA PRO A 350 -10.02 28.71 0.81
C PRO A 350 -8.52 29.02 0.80
N GLY A 351 -8.15 30.17 1.38
CA GLY A 351 -6.77 30.61 1.50
C GLY A 351 -5.92 29.60 2.30
N GLY A 352 -4.67 29.42 1.87
CA GLY A 352 -3.78 28.38 2.41
C GLY A 352 -3.49 28.54 3.90
N PHE A 353 -3.64 27.44 4.64
CA PHE A 353 -3.15 27.31 6.01
C PHE A 353 -1.62 27.21 5.99
N ASN A 354 -0.95 28.36 6.11
CA ASN A 354 0.51 28.43 6.12
C ASN A 354 1.03 28.26 7.56
N GLN A 355 1.17 27.01 8.02
CA GLN A 355 1.79 26.73 9.33
C GLN A 355 3.31 26.84 9.22
N SER A 356 3.83 27.98 9.67
CA SER A 356 5.25 28.13 10.00
C SER A 356 5.54 27.39 11.30
N PHE A 357 6.29 26.29 11.22
CA PHE A 357 7.03 25.72 12.35
C PHE A 357 8.47 26.21 12.26
N GLY A 358 8.92 27.03 13.22
CA GLY A 358 10.28 27.56 13.17
C GLY A 358 10.66 28.60 14.23
N LYS A 359 10.65 28.22 15.51
CA LYS A 359 11.79 28.38 16.44
C LYS A 359 11.50 27.72 17.79
#